data_AF-A0A1I7SY63-F1
#
_entry.id   AF-A0A1I7SY63-F1
#
_cell.length_a   1.000
_cell.length_b   1.000
_cell.length_c   1.000
_cell.angle_alpha   90.00
_cell.angle_beta   90.00
_cell.angle_gamma   90.00
#
_symmetry.space_group_name_H-M   'P 1'
#
loop_
_entity.id
_entity.type
_entity.pdbx_description
1 polymer ?
#
loop_
_entity_poly.entity_id
_entity_poly.type
_entity_poly.pdbx_seq_one_letter_code
_entity_poly.pdbx_strand_id
1 'polypeptide(L)'
;MVSDKCQQWLLQNIQLSFPALLIDERVLEQLGDCDQINIEGPIKIAMSNSFPMENKNLDILFYSNHTEKDYLEIIIDQTDRKIIPKNFRYSIIGNLMIPTQIPLFLEFWRRGTFLSCRNMTVHRDPARNKYLMFFRKFLFPQGTPIPVMESIELLARLRDEMLRFGVIPFLNGGTFLGWYRECSVIPHTTDMDMAVFEEDWNPNFYEFLWSHNSSFRVTRQMGLVNDSYELTLKPKTGFRTPIDLFLMYRDGEKTRWVGGVATSGIKYKFIYPNYDSLCAGDLMGHLFWVPCNPEQKIKKEYGPYWYLDKNSSKHIFHAAKNCVENGRFTREQMKMEAYNEYKA
;
A
#
# COMPACT_ATOMS: atom_id res chain seq x y z
N MET A 1 -23.51 -8.84 -8.36
CA MET A 1 -24.68 -8.59 -7.49
C MET A 1 -25.00 -9.89 -6.78
N VAL A 2 -25.40 -9.83 -5.52
CA VAL A 2 -25.83 -11.02 -4.74
C VAL A 2 -27.10 -11.56 -5.38
N SER A 3 -27.22 -12.88 -5.55
CA SER A 3 -28.42 -13.49 -6.17
C SER A 3 -29.63 -13.42 -5.23
N ASP A 4 -30.84 -13.50 -5.78
CA ASP A 4 -32.08 -13.51 -4.97
C ASP A 4 -32.08 -14.63 -3.93
N LYS A 5 -31.54 -15.81 -4.28
CA LYS A 5 -31.37 -16.93 -3.36
C LYS A 5 -30.45 -16.58 -2.20
N CYS A 6 -29.30 -15.99 -2.49
CA CYS A 6 -28.37 -15.52 -1.47
C CYS A 6 -28.99 -14.47 -0.56
N GLN A 7 -29.76 -13.54 -1.14
CA GLN A 7 -30.48 -12.54 -0.37
C GLN A 7 -31.49 -13.18 0.59
N GLN A 8 -32.25 -14.17 0.15
CA GLN A 8 -33.17 -14.91 1.01
C GLN A 8 -32.44 -15.65 2.13
N TRP A 9 -31.34 -16.35 1.81
CA TRP A 9 -30.53 -17.04 2.81
C TRP A 9 -30.02 -16.07 3.88
N LEU A 10 -29.49 -14.91 3.48
CA LEU A 10 -29.00 -13.88 4.40
C LEU A 10 -30.10 -13.32 5.31
N LEU A 11 -31.29 -13.02 4.76
CA LEU A 11 -32.43 -12.53 5.55
C LEU A 11 -32.97 -13.57 6.54
N GLN A 12 -32.86 -14.86 6.20
CA GLN A 12 -33.30 -15.95 7.06
C GLN A 12 -32.31 -16.24 8.19
N ASN A 13 -31.00 -16.21 7.90
CA ASN A 13 -29.95 -16.64 8.84
C ASN A 13 -29.32 -15.48 9.63
N ILE A 14 -29.37 -14.24 9.12
CA ILE A 14 -28.75 -13.07 9.75
C ILE A 14 -29.82 -11.99 9.98
N GLN A 15 -30.55 -12.14 11.08
CA GLN A 15 -31.57 -11.17 11.48
C GLN A 15 -30.98 -10.13 12.43
N LEU A 16 -30.90 -8.88 11.96
CA LEU A 16 -30.30 -7.77 12.70
C LEU A 16 -31.32 -6.66 12.93
N SER A 17 -31.41 -6.18 14.18
CA SER A 17 -32.17 -4.97 14.55
C SER A 17 -31.36 -3.67 14.36
N PHE A 18 -30.11 -3.78 13.89
CA PHE A 18 -29.16 -2.67 13.75
C PHE A 18 -28.27 -2.85 12.52
N PRO A 19 -27.75 -1.75 11.93
CA PRO A 19 -26.80 -1.83 10.82
C PRO A 19 -25.50 -2.54 11.22
N ALA A 20 -25.07 -3.52 10.44
CA ALA A 20 -23.78 -4.19 10.61
C ALA A 20 -23.11 -4.54 9.27
N LEU A 21 -21.80 -4.62 9.26
CA LEU A 21 -20.97 -5.07 8.15
C LEU A 21 -20.75 -6.57 8.25
N LEU A 22 -21.03 -7.31 7.17
CA LEU A 22 -20.64 -8.71 7.06
C LEU A 22 -19.13 -8.81 6.86
N ILE A 23 -18.44 -9.49 7.79
CA ILE A 23 -16.98 -9.69 7.76
C ILE A 23 -16.59 -11.18 7.81
N ASP A 24 -17.56 -12.09 7.89
CA ASP A 24 -17.29 -13.53 7.92
C ASP A 24 -16.78 -14.02 6.57
N GLU A 25 -15.49 -14.35 6.51
CA GLU A 25 -14.83 -14.85 5.28
C GLU A 25 -15.55 -16.09 4.73
N ARG A 26 -16.01 -16.99 5.60
CA ARG A 26 -16.66 -18.25 5.19
C ARG A 26 -17.98 -18.00 4.48
N VAL A 27 -18.74 -17.00 4.95
CA VAL A 27 -19.99 -16.58 4.31
C VAL A 27 -19.67 -15.86 2.99
N LEU A 28 -18.77 -14.88 3.04
CA LEU A 28 -18.41 -14.05 1.88
C LEU A 28 -17.90 -14.89 0.71
N GLU A 29 -17.04 -15.88 0.96
CA GLU A 29 -16.49 -16.79 -0.05
C GLU A 29 -17.57 -17.64 -0.75
N GLN A 30 -18.69 -17.92 -0.07
CA GLN A 30 -19.79 -18.74 -0.60
C GLN A 30 -20.95 -17.92 -1.19
N LEU A 31 -20.93 -16.59 -1.11
CA LEU A 31 -21.98 -15.72 -1.70
C LEU A 31 -22.06 -15.75 -3.24
N GLY A 32 -21.24 -16.57 -3.90
CA GLY A 32 -21.36 -16.90 -5.33
C GLY A 32 -22.38 -18.01 -5.63
N ASP A 33 -22.62 -18.92 -4.69
CA ASP A 33 -23.57 -20.03 -4.81
C ASP A 33 -24.21 -20.36 -3.45
N CYS A 34 -25.41 -19.83 -3.22
CA CYS A 34 -26.09 -19.96 -1.93
C CYS A 34 -26.91 -21.24 -1.77
N ASP A 35 -26.96 -22.12 -2.76
CA ASP A 35 -27.58 -23.44 -2.60
C ASP A 35 -26.72 -24.37 -1.73
N GLN A 36 -25.44 -24.05 -1.54
CA GLN A 36 -24.46 -24.88 -0.84
C GLN A 36 -23.92 -24.25 0.44
N ILE A 37 -24.45 -23.09 0.89
CA ILE A 37 -23.93 -22.44 2.08
C ILE A 37 -24.15 -23.33 3.30
N ASN A 38 -23.03 -23.83 3.84
CA ASN A 38 -22.98 -24.54 5.09
C ASN A 38 -21.97 -23.84 6.01
N ILE A 39 -22.48 -23.15 7.03
CA ILE A 39 -21.66 -22.42 8.00
C ILE A 39 -21.91 -23.01 9.38
N GLU A 40 -20.87 -23.58 9.96
CA GLU A 40 -20.89 -24.04 11.34
C GLU A 40 -20.48 -22.92 12.30
N GLY A 41 -21.23 -22.76 13.39
CA GLY A 41 -20.94 -21.79 14.44
C GLY A 41 -21.40 -20.35 14.13
N PRO A 42 -21.08 -19.39 15.02
CA PRO A 42 -21.55 -18.02 14.91
C PRO A 42 -21.01 -17.30 13.67
N ILE A 43 -21.84 -16.44 13.06
CA ILE A 43 -21.47 -15.63 11.90
C ILE A 43 -20.82 -14.32 12.37
N LYS A 44 -19.65 -14.00 11.81
CA LYS A 44 -18.92 -12.76 12.13
C LYS A 44 -19.50 -11.53 11.45
N ILE A 45 -19.86 -10.54 12.26
CA ILE A 45 -20.30 -9.21 11.80
C ILE A 45 -19.52 -8.12 12.54
N ALA A 46 -19.40 -6.95 11.93
CA ALA A 46 -18.81 -5.78 12.56
C ALA A 46 -19.85 -4.66 12.67
N MET A 47 -20.01 -4.05 13.84
CA MET A 47 -20.94 -2.93 14.05
C MET A 47 -20.25 -1.71 14.65
N SER A 48 -20.87 -0.54 14.52
CA SER A 48 -20.38 0.67 15.20
C SER A 48 -20.44 0.45 16.72
N ASN A 49 -19.45 0.97 17.44
CA ASN A 49 -19.24 0.89 18.90
C ASN A 49 -20.36 1.50 19.78
N SER A 50 -21.56 1.70 19.22
CA SER A 50 -22.62 2.51 19.80
C SER A 50 -23.42 1.76 20.87
N PHE A 51 -23.56 0.43 20.77
CA PHE A 51 -24.33 -0.39 21.72
C PHE A 51 -23.80 -1.83 21.79
N PRO A 52 -23.35 -2.33 22.95
CA PRO A 52 -23.02 -3.74 23.11
C PRO A 52 -24.31 -4.58 23.06
N MET A 53 -24.30 -5.62 22.23
CA MET A 53 -25.39 -6.61 22.13
C MET A 53 -24.81 -8.01 22.14
N GLU A 54 -25.49 -8.94 22.81
CA GLU A 54 -25.15 -10.36 22.78
C GLU A 54 -26.13 -11.10 21.87
N ASN A 55 -25.60 -11.95 20.98
CA ASN A 55 -26.40 -12.87 20.19
C ASN A 55 -25.61 -14.17 20.02
N LYS A 56 -26.19 -15.30 20.45
CA LYS A 56 -25.49 -16.61 20.43
C LYS A 56 -25.16 -17.10 19.01
N ASN A 57 -25.84 -16.59 17.99
CA ASN A 57 -25.64 -16.97 16.60
C ASN A 57 -24.69 -16.02 15.85
N LEU A 58 -24.25 -14.93 16.48
CA LEU A 58 -23.39 -13.92 15.88
C LEU A 58 -22.12 -13.73 16.71
N ASP A 59 -20.99 -13.65 16.03
CA ASP A 59 -19.75 -13.16 16.60
C ASP A 59 -19.61 -11.68 16.22
N ILE A 60 -19.83 -10.80 17.19
CA ILE A 60 -19.97 -9.35 16.96
C ILE A 60 -18.66 -8.67 17.31
N LEU A 61 -17.99 -8.14 16.29
CA LEU A 61 -16.88 -7.21 16.44
C LEU A 61 -17.37 -5.77 16.38
N PHE A 62 -16.57 -4.87 16.94
CA PHE A 62 -16.87 -3.45 16.89
C PHE A 62 -15.85 -2.70 16.06
N TYR A 63 -16.32 -1.71 15.32
CA TYR A 63 -15.45 -0.80 14.59
C TYR A 63 -15.70 0.66 14.94
N SER A 64 -14.64 1.45 14.81
CA SER A 64 -14.64 2.90 14.88
C SER A 64 -14.45 3.48 13.48
N ASN A 65 -15.22 4.53 13.16
CA ASN A 65 -15.15 5.24 11.88
C ASN A 65 -14.81 6.71 12.14
N HIS A 66 -13.53 7.06 12.05
CA HIS A 66 -13.06 8.43 12.26
C HIS A 66 -13.12 9.24 10.96
N THR A 67 -13.51 10.51 11.03
CA THR A 67 -13.59 11.40 9.86
C THR A 67 -12.23 11.66 9.23
N GLU A 68 -11.19 11.74 10.06
CA GLU A 68 -9.81 12.09 9.67
C GLU A 68 -9.01 10.89 9.13
N LYS A 69 -9.57 9.68 9.20
CA LYS A 69 -8.92 8.45 8.73
C LYS A 69 -9.64 7.90 7.51
N ASP A 70 -8.91 7.31 6.55
CA ASP A 70 -9.52 6.68 5.37
C ASP A 70 -9.87 5.19 5.54
N TYR A 71 -9.83 4.70 6.78
CA TYR A 71 -10.06 3.32 7.15
C TYR A 71 -11.01 3.16 8.34
N LEU A 72 -11.63 1.98 8.45
CA LEU A 72 -12.33 1.52 9.64
C LEU A 72 -11.33 0.84 10.58
N GLU A 73 -11.41 1.12 11.87
CA GLU A 73 -10.61 0.45 12.90
C GLU A 73 -11.48 -0.55 13.65
N ILE A 74 -11.24 -1.85 13.43
CA ILE A 74 -12.00 -2.97 13.99
C ILE A 74 -11.22 -3.56 15.16
N ILE A 75 -11.87 -3.65 16.32
CA ILE A 75 -11.32 -4.21 17.54
C ILE A 75 -11.51 -5.72 17.48
N ILE A 76 -10.41 -6.48 17.50
CA ILE A 76 -10.44 -7.95 17.54
C ILE A 76 -10.46 -8.41 18.99
N ASP A 77 -9.54 -7.87 19.79
CA ASP A 77 -9.49 -8.06 21.25
C ASP A 77 -8.84 -6.84 21.92
N GLN A 78 -8.35 -6.99 23.16
CA GLN A 78 -7.74 -5.91 23.93
C GLN A 78 -6.43 -5.38 23.32
N THR A 79 -5.74 -6.20 22.53
CA THR A 79 -4.40 -5.93 21.99
C THR A 79 -4.37 -5.90 20.47
N ASP A 80 -5.26 -6.66 19.83
CA ASP A 80 -5.29 -6.82 18.39
C ASP A 80 -6.42 -6.01 17.76
N ARG A 81 -6.07 -5.35 16.66
CA ARG A 81 -7.00 -4.61 15.82
C ARG A 81 -6.71 -4.84 14.36
N LYS A 82 -7.75 -4.72 13.55
CA LYS A 82 -7.63 -4.64 12.09
C LYS A 82 -7.98 -3.25 11.61
N ILE A 83 -7.29 -2.76 10.60
CA ILE A 83 -7.71 -1.60 9.82
C ILE A 83 -8.01 -2.03 8.39
N ILE A 84 -9.14 -1.61 7.85
CA ILE A 84 -9.54 -1.87 6.45
C ILE A 84 -9.98 -0.57 5.79
N PRO A 85 -9.77 -0.37 4.49
CA PRO A 85 -10.27 0.82 3.80
C PRO A 85 -11.75 1.03 4.09
N LYS A 86 -12.22 2.27 4.25
CA LYS A 86 -13.66 2.54 4.50
C LYS A 86 -14.46 2.88 3.25
N ASN A 87 -13.77 3.03 2.11
CA ASN A 87 -14.33 3.39 0.80
C ASN A 87 -14.66 2.17 -0.09
N PHE A 88 -14.75 0.96 0.46
CA PHE A 88 -15.20 -0.21 -0.31
C PHE A 88 -16.68 -0.09 -0.68
N ARG A 89 -17.04 -0.68 -1.82
CA ARG A 89 -18.42 -0.73 -2.27
C ARG A 89 -19.18 -1.83 -1.54
N TYR A 90 -20.39 -1.54 -1.13
CA TYR A 90 -21.30 -2.49 -0.50
C TYR A 90 -22.74 -2.31 -0.98
N SER A 91 -23.54 -3.35 -0.82
CA SER A 91 -25.00 -3.34 -0.95
C SER A 91 -25.62 -3.56 0.42
N ILE A 92 -26.87 -3.14 0.60
CA ILE A 92 -27.59 -3.33 1.86
C ILE A 92 -28.70 -4.36 1.62
N ILE A 93 -28.76 -5.37 2.48
CA ILE A 93 -29.86 -6.35 2.54
C ILE A 93 -30.40 -6.35 3.96
N GLY A 94 -31.62 -5.83 4.15
CA GLY A 94 -32.14 -5.54 5.49
C GLY A 94 -31.25 -4.52 6.20
N ASN A 95 -30.67 -4.89 7.34
CA ASN A 95 -29.68 -4.08 8.07
C ASN A 95 -28.23 -4.56 7.86
N LEU A 96 -27.99 -5.51 6.96
CA LEU A 96 -26.66 -6.05 6.70
C LEU A 96 -26.01 -5.34 5.51
N MET A 97 -24.85 -4.73 5.73
CA MET A 97 -23.97 -4.20 4.69
C MET A 97 -23.08 -5.32 4.18
N ILE A 98 -23.11 -5.55 2.87
CA ILE A 98 -22.43 -6.67 2.22
C ILE A 98 -21.46 -6.10 1.18
N PRO A 99 -20.16 -6.37 1.29
CA PRO A 99 -19.18 -5.98 0.27
C PRO A 99 -19.59 -6.50 -1.11
N THR A 100 -19.56 -5.63 -2.13
CA THR A 100 -19.92 -6.05 -3.51
C THR A 100 -18.72 -6.52 -4.31
N GLN A 101 -17.51 -6.10 -3.92
CA GLN A 101 -16.24 -6.56 -4.47
C GLN A 101 -15.60 -7.56 -3.51
N ILE A 102 -16.25 -8.71 -3.34
CA ILE A 102 -15.91 -9.69 -2.30
C ILE A 102 -14.44 -10.11 -2.32
N PRO A 103 -13.83 -10.51 -3.46
CA PRO A 103 -12.42 -10.92 -3.47
C PRO A 103 -11.47 -9.83 -2.95
N LEU A 104 -11.69 -8.58 -3.36
CA LEU A 104 -10.89 -7.44 -2.91
C LEU A 104 -11.11 -7.14 -1.42
N PHE A 105 -12.35 -7.25 -0.94
CA PHE A 105 -12.66 -7.06 0.48
C PHE A 105 -12.00 -8.12 1.36
N LEU A 106 -11.97 -9.39 0.92
CA LEU A 106 -11.27 -10.46 1.62
C LEU A 106 -9.76 -10.17 1.70
N GLU A 107 -9.16 -9.61 0.65
CA GLU A 107 -7.77 -9.18 0.70
C GLU A 107 -7.55 -8.04 1.70
N PHE A 108 -8.46 -7.07 1.79
CA PHE A 108 -8.41 -6.03 2.83
C PHE A 108 -8.46 -6.64 4.23
N TRP A 109 -9.35 -7.60 4.45
CA TRP A 109 -9.53 -8.25 5.72
C TRP A 109 -8.29 -9.07 6.14
N ARG A 110 -7.80 -9.94 5.25
CA ARG A 110 -6.61 -10.78 5.47
C ARG A 110 -5.38 -9.94 5.78
N ARG A 111 -5.19 -8.84 5.04
CA ARG A 111 -4.05 -7.93 5.19
C ARG A 111 -4.28 -6.81 6.21
N GLY A 112 -5.45 -6.79 6.84
CA GLY A 112 -5.88 -5.69 7.71
C GLY A 112 -5.25 -5.69 9.09
N THR A 113 -4.47 -6.71 9.48
CA THR A 113 -3.82 -6.77 10.79
C THR A 113 -2.97 -5.54 11.02
N PHE A 114 -3.31 -4.76 12.05
CA PHE A 114 -2.71 -3.46 12.27
C PHE A 114 -1.29 -3.59 12.84
N LEU A 115 -0.37 -2.81 12.31
CA LEU A 115 0.96 -2.61 12.86
C LEU A 115 1.21 -1.13 13.14
N SER A 116 1.71 -0.85 14.35
CA SER A 116 2.20 0.48 14.69
C SER A 116 3.61 0.70 14.15
N CYS A 117 3.83 1.93 13.67
CA CYS A 117 5.17 2.48 13.54
C CYS A 117 5.85 2.65 14.92
N ARG A 118 7.17 2.86 14.92
CA ARG A 118 7.99 3.01 16.13
C ARG A 118 7.91 4.38 16.79
N ASN A 119 7.37 5.38 16.08
CA ASN A 119 7.22 6.77 16.55
C ASN A 119 8.51 7.35 17.18
N MET A 120 9.64 7.13 16.53
CA MET A 120 10.95 7.55 17.03
C MET A 120 11.19 9.03 16.70
N THR A 121 11.75 9.76 17.65
CA THR A 121 12.34 11.08 17.37
C THR A 121 13.73 10.88 16.76
N VAL A 122 13.91 11.33 15.52
CA VAL A 122 15.19 11.24 14.82
C VAL A 122 15.96 12.55 14.97
N HIS A 123 17.14 12.50 15.59
CA HIS A 123 18.02 13.65 15.72
C HIS A 123 18.66 13.99 14.37
N ARG A 124 18.49 15.25 13.94
CA ARG A 124 19.01 15.77 12.67
C ARG A 124 19.90 16.96 12.93
N ASP A 125 21.07 17.01 12.27
CA ASP A 125 21.98 18.14 12.37
C ASP A 125 21.35 19.40 11.74
N PRO A 126 20.97 20.43 12.53
CA PRO A 126 20.28 21.61 12.03
C PRO A 126 21.17 22.50 11.14
N ALA A 127 22.49 22.49 11.38
CA ALA A 127 23.42 23.47 10.83
C ALA A 127 23.71 23.29 9.34
N ARG A 128 23.52 22.07 8.80
CA ARG A 128 23.71 21.77 7.37
C ARG A 128 22.52 22.14 6.47
N ASN A 129 21.35 22.43 7.04
CA ASN A 129 20.09 22.43 6.29
C ASN A 129 19.61 23.80 5.78
N LYS A 130 19.80 24.90 6.51
CA LYS A 130 19.04 26.13 6.23
C LYS A 130 19.52 26.89 4.97
N TYR A 131 20.83 27.13 4.85
CA TYR A 131 21.40 27.84 3.69
C TYR A 131 21.42 26.95 2.44
N LEU A 132 21.76 25.67 2.59
CA LEU A 132 21.84 24.73 1.46
C LEU A 132 20.46 24.46 0.83
N MET A 133 19.39 24.33 1.63
CA MET A 133 18.02 24.17 1.11
C MET A 133 17.54 25.41 0.35
N PHE A 134 17.87 26.61 0.82
CA PHE A 134 17.49 27.85 0.13
C PHE A 134 18.14 27.95 -1.26
N PHE A 135 19.45 27.70 -1.36
CA PHE A 135 20.16 27.70 -2.65
C PHE A 135 19.76 26.52 -3.55
N ARG A 136 19.52 25.32 -3.00
CA ARG A 136 19.02 24.16 -3.78
C ARG A 136 17.64 24.41 -4.37
N LYS A 137 16.72 25.00 -3.61
CA LYS A 137 15.37 25.32 -4.11
C LYS A 137 15.43 26.27 -5.31
N PHE A 138 16.41 27.17 -5.35
CA PHE A 138 16.59 28.14 -6.44
C PHE A 138 17.33 27.56 -7.66
N LEU A 139 18.37 26.74 -7.44
CA LEU A 139 19.23 26.20 -8.51
C LEU A 139 18.75 24.84 -9.05
N PHE A 140 18.12 24.02 -8.22
CA PHE A 140 17.72 22.64 -8.52
C PHE A 140 16.33 22.33 -7.94
N PRO A 141 15.24 22.82 -8.56
CA PRO A 141 13.88 22.61 -8.06
C PRO A 141 13.52 21.11 -7.89
N GLN A 142 14.14 20.21 -8.65
CA GLN A 142 13.98 18.75 -8.53
C GLN A 142 14.59 18.15 -7.24
N GLY A 143 15.42 18.89 -6.49
CA GLY A 143 15.98 18.46 -5.20
C GLY A 143 15.27 19.04 -3.97
N THR A 144 14.06 19.58 -4.16
CA THR A 144 13.25 20.16 -3.08
C THR A 144 12.57 19.06 -2.30
N PRO A 145 12.69 19.03 -0.95
CA PRO A 145 11.96 18.07 -0.15
C PRO A 145 10.44 18.15 -0.38
N ILE A 146 9.79 16.99 -0.32
CA ILE A 146 8.35 16.90 -0.55
C ILE A 146 7.55 17.45 0.65
N PRO A 147 6.39 18.10 0.43
CA PRO A 147 5.50 18.48 1.51
C PRO A 147 4.84 17.23 2.10
N VAL A 148 5.09 16.94 3.39
CA VAL A 148 4.68 15.69 4.06
C VAL A 148 3.20 15.37 3.88
N MET A 149 2.29 16.25 4.34
CA MET A 149 0.85 15.97 4.34
C MET A 149 0.28 15.82 2.93
N GLU A 150 0.54 16.80 2.05
CA GLU A 150 0.06 16.76 0.65
C GLU A 150 0.61 15.54 -0.10
N SER A 151 1.86 15.14 0.16
CA SER A 151 2.45 13.96 -0.46
C SER A 151 1.78 12.67 0.00
N ILE A 152 1.49 12.53 1.30
CA ILE A 152 0.79 11.35 1.83
C ILE A 152 -0.64 11.27 1.27
N GLU A 153 -1.36 12.39 1.16
CA GLU A 153 -2.68 12.44 0.53
C GLU A 153 -2.63 12.01 -0.95
N LEU A 154 -1.61 12.45 -1.68
CA LEU A 154 -1.37 12.02 -3.05
C LEU A 154 -1.04 10.54 -3.14
N LEU A 155 -0.23 10.01 -2.21
CA LEU A 155 0.07 8.57 -2.13
C LEU A 155 -1.20 7.74 -1.89
N ALA A 156 -2.07 8.20 -0.99
CA ALA A 156 -3.35 7.55 -0.70
C ALA A 156 -4.30 7.59 -1.90
N ARG A 157 -4.31 8.69 -2.66
CA ARG A 157 -5.07 8.79 -3.91
C ARG A 157 -4.58 7.81 -4.97
N LEU A 158 -3.26 7.64 -5.11
CA LEU A 158 -2.69 6.66 -6.04
C LEU A 158 -3.05 5.23 -5.61
N ARG A 159 -2.95 4.92 -4.31
CA ARG A 159 -3.43 3.65 -3.75
C ARG A 159 -4.88 3.39 -4.13
N ASP A 160 -5.78 4.36 -3.94
CA ASP A 160 -7.20 4.19 -4.28
C ASP A 160 -7.44 3.97 -5.78
N GLU A 161 -6.65 4.62 -6.65
CA GLU A 161 -6.68 4.34 -8.09
C GLU A 161 -6.24 2.91 -8.41
N MET A 162 -5.20 2.40 -7.75
CA MET A 162 -4.71 1.02 -7.92
C MET A 162 -5.74 -0.02 -7.46
N LEU A 163 -6.40 0.24 -6.33
CA LEU A 163 -7.42 -0.66 -5.77
C LEU A 163 -8.61 -0.88 -6.71
N ARG A 164 -8.95 0.10 -7.57
CA ARG A 164 -10.00 -0.05 -8.60
C ARG A 164 -9.70 -1.14 -9.62
N PHE A 165 -8.42 -1.52 -9.76
CA PHE A 165 -7.94 -2.56 -10.67
C PHE A 165 -7.54 -3.83 -9.92
N GLY A 166 -7.87 -3.93 -8.62
CA GLY A 166 -7.48 -5.06 -7.77
C GLY A 166 -5.99 -5.08 -7.43
N VAL A 167 -5.26 -4.00 -7.70
CA VAL A 167 -3.83 -3.91 -7.41
C VAL A 167 -3.64 -3.35 -6.01
N ILE A 168 -2.99 -4.11 -5.12
CA ILE A 168 -2.77 -3.74 -3.71
C ILE A 168 -1.31 -3.28 -3.54
N PRO A 169 -1.03 -1.97 -3.50
CA PRO A 169 0.32 -1.48 -3.26
C PRO A 169 0.72 -1.58 -1.79
N PHE A 170 2.02 -1.66 -1.53
CA PHE A 170 2.58 -1.54 -0.19
C PHE A 170 3.74 -0.54 -0.18
N LEU A 171 4.01 0.04 1.00
CA LEU A 171 5.12 0.97 1.15
C LEU A 171 6.45 0.27 0.89
N ASN A 172 7.33 0.94 0.16
CA ASN A 172 8.68 0.44 -0.13
C ASN A 172 9.74 1.50 0.23
N GLY A 173 11.02 1.15 0.13
CA GLY A 173 12.12 2.12 0.12
C GLY A 173 12.13 3.13 1.28
N GLY A 174 12.40 4.39 0.94
CA GLY A 174 12.52 5.48 1.91
C GLY A 174 11.20 5.82 2.59
N THR A 175 10.08 5.67 1.88
CA THR A 175 8.73 5.86 2.43
C THR A 175 8.42 4.83 3.51
N PHE A 176 8.76 3.56 3.27
CA PHE A 176 8.58 2.49 4.24
C PHE A 176 9.45 2.68 5.49
N LEU A 177 10.72 3.08 5.30
CA LEU A 177 11.60 3.43 6.43
C LEU A 177 11.02 4.60 7.23
N GLY A 178 10.55 5.66 6.57
CA GLY A 178 9.92 6.80 7.20
C GLY A 178 8.73 6.37 8.05
N TRP A 179 7.80 5.61 7.47
CA TRP A 179 6.64 5.08 8.18
C TRP A 179 7.07 4.30 9.42
N TYR A 180 7.92 3.28 9.25
CA TYR A 180 8.28 2.40 10.35
C TYR A 180 9.01 3.15 11.47
N ARG A 181 9.90 4.07 11.12
CA ARG A 181 10.75 4.76 12.09
C ARG A 181 10.04 5.92 12.78
N GLU A 182 9.34 6.76 12.04
CA GLU A 182 8.90 8.09 12.50
C GLU A 182 7.41 8.38 12.23
N CYS A 183 6.63 7.38 11.81
CA CYS A 183 5.19 7.53 11.54
C CYS A 183 4.88 8.64 10.51
N SER A 184 5.82 8.91 9.61
CA SER A 184 5.78 10.00 8.63
C SER A 184 6.65 9.66 7.42
N VAL A 185 6.77 10.55 6.45
CA VAL A 185 7.82 10.47 5.43
C VAL A 185 9.10 11.14 5.93
N ILE A 186 10.27 10.71 5.43
CA ILE A 186 11.55 11.29 5.85
C ILE A 186 11.60 12.76 5.39
N PRO A 187 11.77 13.76 6.28
CA PRO A 187 11.55 15.17 5.95
C PRO A 187 12.44 15.79 4.86
N HIS A 188 13.54 15.13 4.51
CA HIS A 188 14.48 15.58 3.47
C HIS A 188 14.44 14.73 2.20
N THR A 189 13.46 13.81 2.07
CA THR A 189 13.24 13.02 0.86
C THR A 189 12.57 13.82 -0.25
N THR A 190 12.78 13.41 -1.49
CA THR A 190 12.34 14.12 -2.71
C THR A 190 11.26 13.38 -3.50
N ASP A 191 10.92 12.18 -3.07
CA ASP A 191 10.05 11.20 -3.72
C ASP A 191 9.37 10.32 -2.66
N MET A 192 8.44 9.50 -3.12
CA MET A 192 7.84 8.42 -2.32
C MET A 192 7.92 7.10 -3.08
N ASP A 193 8.04 6.00 -2.36
CA ASP A 193 8.20 4.67 -2.92
C ASP A 193 7.02 3.76 -2.55
N MET A 194 6.43 3.10 -3.54
CA MET A 194 5.53 1.96 -3.35
C MET A 194 5.99 0.79 -4.19
N ALA A 195 5.59 -0.41 -3.79
CA ALA A 195 5.75 -1.60 -4.61
C ALA A 195 4.43 -2.36 -4.72
N VAL A 196 4.34 -3.18 -5.77
CA VAL A 196 3.30 -4.20 -5.94
C VAL A 196 3.99 -5.52 -6.26
N PHE A 197 3.39 -6.64 -5.92
CA PHE A 197 3.90 -7.91 -6.42
C PHE A 197 3.71 -7.98 -7.93
N GLU A 198 4.72 -8.51 -8.64
CA GLU A 198 4.65 -8.67 -10.10
C GLU A 198 3.45 -9.56 -10.50
N GLU A 199 3.16 -10.58 -9.68
CA GLU A 199 2.00 -11.46 -9.87
C GLU A 199 0.65 -10.73 -9.81
N ASP A 200 0.59 -9.58 -9.12
CA ASP A 200 -0.60 -8.74 -8.97
C ASP A 200 -0.63 -7.58 -10.00
N TRP A 201 0.35 -7.54 -10.92
CA TRP A 201 0.41 -6.48 -11.93
C TRP A 201 -0.77 -6.58 -12.89
N ASN A 202 -1.48 -5.47 -13.07
CA ASN A 202 -2.64 -5.39 -13.95
C ASN A 202 -2.33 -4.45 -15.13
N PRO A 203 -2.20 -4.96 -16.37
CA PRO A 203 -2.00 -4.13 -17.55
C PRO A 203 -3.09 -3.07 -17.75
N ASN A 204 -4.34 -3.32 -17.32
CA ASN A 204 -5.40 -2.32 -17.42
C ASN A 204 -5.18 -1.13 -16.47
N PHE A 205 -4.50 -1.33 -15.33
CA PHE A 205 -4.07 -0.21 -14.48
C PHE A 205 -3.02 0.64 -15.19
N TYR A 206 -2.05 -0.01 -15.86
CA TYR A 206 -1.06 0.71 -16.67
C TYR A 206 -1.71 1.55 -17.77
N GLU A 207 -2.63 0.99 -18.54
CA GLU A 207 -3.39 1.73 -19.56
C GLU A 207 -4.21 2.88 -18.94
N PHE A 208 -4.79 2.66 -17.75
CA PHE A 208 -5.53 3.70 -17.05
C PHE A 208 -4.67 4.92 -16.67
N LEU A 209 -3.40 4.73 -16.31
CA LEU A 209 -2.46 5.83 -16.00
C LEU A 209 -2.26 6.78 -17.19
N TRP A 210 -2.42 6.28 -18.42
CA TRP A 210 -2.33 7.07 -19.65
C TRP A 210 -3.64 7.79 -20.01
N SER A 211 -4.75 7.41 -19.37
CA SER A 211 -6.05 8.03 -19.63
C SER A 211 -6.20 9.40 -18.96
N HIS A 212 -7.19 10.18 -19.41
CA HIS A 212 -7.60 11.41 -18.73
C HIS A 212 -8.22 11.17 -17.35
N ASN A 213 -8.63 9.94 -17.05
CA ASN A 213 -9.32 9.58 -15.80
C ASN A 213 -8.37 9.30 -14.63
N SER A 214 -7.07 9.08 -14.87
CA SER A 214 -6.09 9.00 -13.77
C SER A 214 -5.74 10.38 -13.28
N SER A 215 -5.59 10.54 -11.97
CA SER A 215 -5.07 11.74 -11.31
C SER A 215 -3.56 11.89 -11.49
N PHE A 216 -2.89 10.86 -12.00
CA PHE A 216 -1.44 10.78 -12.17
C PHE A 216 -1.08 10.69 -13.66
N ARG A 217 0.19 10.98 -13.95
CA ARG A 217 0.81 10.74 -15.25
C ARG A 217 2.10 9.97 -15.05
N VAL A 218 2.39 9.05 -15.96
CA VAL A 218 3.70 8.41 -16.03
C VAL A 218 4.70 9.41 -16.58
N THR A 219 5.80 9.63 -15.87
CA THR A 219 6.87 10.56 -16.28
C THR A 219 8.17 9.84 -16.62
N ARG A 220 8.38 8.65 -16.04
CA ARG A 220 9.51 7.78 -16.36
C ARG A 220 9.07 6.32 -16.25
N GLN A 221 9.63 5.49 -17.12
CA GLN A 221 9.62 4.04 -17.02
C GLN A 221 11.06 3.55 -17.08
N MET A 222 11.41 2.62 -16.19
CA MET A 222 12.66 1.87 -16.23
C MET A 222 12.38 0.37 -16.24
N GLY A 223 13.22 -0.40 -16.92
CA GLY A 223 13.11 -1.85 -17.05
C GLY A 223 11.95 -2.31 -17.91
N LEU A 224 11.70 -3.61 -17.86
CA LEU A 224 10.61 -4.32 -18.50
C LEU A 224 9.72 -4.94 -17.43
N VAL A 225 8.43 -5.19 -17.70
CA VAL A 225 7.50 -5.76 -16.70
C VAL A 225 8.07 -7.03 -16.06
N ASN A 226 8.76 -7.88 -16.82
CA ASN A 226 9.39 -9.12 -16.34
C ASN A 226 10.85 -8.94 -15.85
N ASP A 227 11.42 -7.74 -15.89
CA ASP A 227 12.82 -7.48 -15.58
C ASP A 227 13.06 -6.03 -15.14
N SER A 228 13.13 -5.83 -13.83
CA SER A 228 13.57 -4.59 -13.20
C SER A 228 12.65 -3.38 -13.45
N TYR A 229 11.34 -3.59 -13.47
CA TYR A 229 10.34 -2.55 -13.76
C TYR A 229 10.17 -1.52 -12.64
N GLU A 230 10.18 -0.24 -13.02
CA GLU A 230 9.84 0.91 -12.17
C GLU A 230 9.09 1.95 -13.01
N LEU A 231 8.02 2.53 -12.43
CA LEU A 231 7.33 3.69 -12.98
C LEU A 231 7.47 4.89 -12.03
N THR A 232 7.90 6.04 -12.54
CA THR A 232 7.80 7.31 -11.81
C THR A 232 6.53 8.03 -12.20
N LEU A 233 5.59 8.10 -11.26
CA LEU A 233 4.31 8.77 -11.39
C LEU A 233 4.38 10.18 -10.79
N LYS A 234 3.71 11.15 -11.41
CA LYS A 234 3.51 12.48 -10.81
C LYS A 234 2.04 12.86 -10.87
N PRO A 235 1.51 13.52 -9.83
CA PRO A 235 0.14 13.97 -9.85
C PRO A 235 -0.04 15.04 -10.93
N LYS A 236 -1.22 15.07 -11.54
CA LYS A 236 -1.57 16.08 -12.56
C LYS A 236 -1.89 17.44 -11.95
N THR A 237 -2.27 17.48 -10.67
CA THR A 237 -2.62 18.67 -9.89
C THR A 237 -1.90 18.67 -8.53
N GLY A 238 -1.75 19.85 -7.91
CA GLY A 238 -1.02 20.00 -6.63
C GLY A 238 0.50 19.95 -6.79
N PHE A 239 1.21 19.74 -5.68
CA PHE A 239 2.66 19.57 -5.66
C PHE A 239 3.04 18.30 -6.42
N ARG A 240 4.02 18.40 -7.32
CA ARG A 240 4.42 17.31 -8.22
C ARG A 240 5.35 16.30 -7.53
N THR A 241 4.94 15.75 -6.39
CA THR A 241 5.68 14.71 -5.68
C THR A 241 5.86 13.51 -6.61
N PRO A 242 7.11 13.14 -6.97
CA PRO A 242 7.39 11.89 -7.65
C PRO A 242 7.01 10.71 -6.75
N ILE A 243 6.33 9.72 -7.33
CA ILE A 243 6.03 8.46 -6.68
C ILE A 243 6.61 7.35 -7.56
N ASP A 244 7.63 6.66 -7.06
CA ASP A 244 8.23 5.52 -7.73
C ASP A 244 7.47 4.25 -7.34
N LEU A 245 6.91 3.59 -8.36
CA LEU A 245 6.17 2.35 -8.25
C LEU A 245 7.03 1.21 -8.80
N PHE A 246 7.46 0.31 -7.92
CA PHE A 246 8.29 -0.83 -8.24
C PHE A 246 7.47 -2.11 -8.42
N LEU A 247 7.89 -2.98 -9.34
CA LEU A 247 7.46 -4.38 -9.30
C LEU A 247 8.39 -5.19 -8.40
N MET A 248 7.78 -5.94 -7.49
CA MET A 248 8.44 -6.87 -6.61
C MET A 248 8.28 -8.30 -7.12
N TYR A 249 9.38 -8.85 -7.59
CA TYR A 249 9.46 -10.17 -8.21
C TYR A 249 9.72 -11.25 -7.19
N ARG A 250 9.24 -12.46 -7.48
CA ARG A 250 9.63 -13.68 -6.78
C ARG A 250 10.96 -14.22 -7.33
N ASP A 251 11.83 -14.68 -6.44
CA ASP A 251 13.04 -15.43 -6.78
C ASP A 251 13.10 -16.66 -5.87
N GLY A 252 12.60 -17.80 -6.36
CA GLY A 252 12.36 -18.99 -5.53
C GLY A 252 11.32 -18.81 -4.43
N GLU A 253 11.33 -19.69 -3.42
CA GLU A 253 10.32 -19.66 -2.35
C GLU A 253 10.61 -18.63 -1.25
N LYS A 254 11.87 -18.21 -1.10
CA LYS A 254 12.33 -17.49 0.11
C LYS A 254 12.76 -16.05 -0.13
N THR A 255 12.83 -15.62 -1.38
CA THR A 255 13.37 -14.30 -1.72
C THR A 255 12.47 -13.55 -2.68
N ARG A 256 12.40 -12.25 -2.45
CA ARG A 256 11.72 -11.27 -3.28
C ARG A 256 12.71 -10.18 -3.65
N TRP A 257 12.53 -9.51 -4.78
CA TRP A 257 13.39 -8.40 -5.14
C TRP A 257 12.67 -7.33 -5.94
N VAL A 258 13.11 -6.08 -5.81
CA VAL A 258 12.78 -5.01 -6.76
C VAL A 258 14.01 -4.68 -7.60
N GLY A 259 13.78 -4.20 -8.82
CA GLY A 259 14.86 -3.81 -9.71
C GLY A 259 15.31 -2.37 -9.50
N GLY A 260 16.52 -2.08 -9.99
CA GLY A 260 16.96 -0.71 -10.28
C GLY A 260 17.76 -0.70 -11.57
N VAL A 261 17.65 0.36 -12.36
CA VAL A 261 18.35 0.47 -13.64
C VAL A 261 19.15 1.77 -13.66
N ALA A 262 20.46 1.67 -13.82
CA ALA A 262 21.29 2.84 -14.06
C ALA A 262 21.11 3.33 -15.50
N THR A 263 21.36 4.62 -15.74
CA THR A 263 21.35 5.22 -17.09
C THR A 263 22.34 4.57 -18.06
N SER A 264 23.35 3.86 -17.55
CA SER A 264 24.28 3.05 -18.34
C SER A 264 23.71 1.70 -18.80
N GLY A 265 22.51 1.35 -18.36
CA GLY A 265 21.86 0.07 -18.58
C GLY A 265 22.22 -1.03 -17.57
N ILE A 266 23.11 -0.76 -16.60
CA ILE A 266 23.40 -1.72 -15.52
C ILE A 266 22.12 -1.90 -14.69
N LYS A 267 21.75 -3.16 -14.48
CA LYS A 267 20.60 -3.55 -13.66
C LYS A 267 21.07 -3.95 -12.27
N TYR A 268 20.22 -3.71 -11.30
CA TYR A 268 20.44 -4.03 -9.91
C TYR A 268 19.24 -4.78 -9.33
N LYS A 269 19.49 -5.69 -8.41
CA LYS A 269 18.50 -6.41 -7.62
C LYS A 269 18.62 -5.99 -6.16
N PHE A 270 17.54 -5.45 -5.60
CA PHE A 270 17.41 -5.22 -4.17
C PHE A 270 16.71 -6.42 -3.54
N ILE A 271 17.47 -7.26 -2.84
CA ILE A 271 16.99 -8.57 -2.39
C ILE A 271 16.42 -8.48 -0.97
N TYR A 272 15.21 -8.98 -0.80
CA TYR A 272 14.52 -9.05 0.47
C TYR A 272 14.20 -10.50 0.85
N PRO A 273 14.14 -10.84 2.15
CA PRO A 273 13.51 -12.09 2.57
C PRO A 273 12.03 -12.09 2.16
N ASN A 274 11.43 -13.27 2.02
CA ASN A 274 10.07 -13.40 1.50
C ASN A 274 9.02 -12.52 2.19
N TYR A 275 8.00 -12.15 1.42
CA TYR A 275 6.82 -11.41 1.85
C TYR A 275 5.66 -12.40 1.90
N ASP A 276 5.61 -13.22 2.96
CA ASP A 276 4.52 -14.18 3.13
C ASP A 276 3.21 -13.50 3.60
N SER A 277 3.30 -12.31 4.18
CA SER A 277 2.15 -11.55 4.68
C SER A 277 2.37 -10.03 4.63
N LEU A 278 1.35 -9.34 4.13
CA LEU A 278 1.21 -7.89 4.30
C LEU A 278 0.25 -7.63 5.47
N CYS A 279 0.62 -6.64 6.27
CA CYS A 279 -0.17 -6.06 7.35
C CYS A 279 -0.56 -4.63 6.96
N ALA A 280 -1.37 -3.98 7.79
CA ALA A 280 -1.81 -2.61 7.54
C ALA A 280 -1.20 -1.65 8.56
N GLY A 281 -0.66 -0.53 8.08
CA GLY A 281 -0.11 0.54 8.87
C GLY A 281 -0.90 1.84 8.67
N ASP A 282 -0.95 2.65 9.72
CA ASP A 282 -1.38 4.05 9.61
C ASP A 282 -0.18 4.93 9.25
N LEU A 283 -0.33 5.73 8.20
CA LEU A 283 0.56 6.81 7.84
C LEU A 283 -0.24 8.12 7.87
N MET A 284 -0.26 8.76 9.04
CA MET A 284 -0.91 10.07 9.25
C MET A 284 -2.40 10.10 8.85
N GLY A 285 -3.16 9.07 9.23
CA GLY A 285 -4.58 8.95 8.92
C GLY A 285 -4.90 8.12 7.66
N HIS A 286 -3.88 7.72 6.90
CA HIS A 286 -4.05 6.93 5.68
C HIS A 286 -3.55 5.50 5.85
N LEU A 287 -4.39 4.53 5.47
CA LEU A 287 -4.03 3.11 5.48
C LEU A 287 -3.06 2.78 4.35
N PHE A 288 -1.94 2.14 4.68
CA PHE A 288 -1.08 1.51 3.68
C PHE A 288 -0.71 0.09 4.10
N TRP A 289 -0.50 -0.76 3.11
CA TRP A 289 0.04 -2.09 3.36
C TRP A 289 1.55 -2.04 3.56
N VAL A 290 2.02 -2.90 4.45
CA VAL A 290 3.43 -3.00 4.87
C VAL A 290 3.77 -4.46 5.14
N PRO A 291 5.04 -4.89 5.05
CA PRO A 291 5.45 -6.21 5.52
C PRO A 291 5.09 -6.41 7.00
N CYS A 292 4.59 -7.59 7.36
CA CYS A 292 4.24 -7.87 8.76
C CYS A 292 5.45 -7.93 9.71
N ASN A 293 6.67 -8.01 9.17
CA ASN A 293 7.94 -8.05 9.90
C ASN A 293 8.87 -6.90 9.46
N PRO A 294 8.46 -5.64 9.67
CA PRO A 294 9.06 -4.49 9.01
C PRO A 294 10.54 -4.29 9.34
N GLU A 295 10.95 -4.49 10.60
CA GLU A 295 12.33 -4.33 11.02
C GLU A 295 13.30 -5.27 10.29
N GLN A 296 12.86 -6.49 9.98
CA GLN A 296 13.71 -7.46 9.27
C GLN A 296 14.05 -6.95 7.88
N LYS A 297 13.06 -6.38 7.17
CA LYS A 297 13.24 -5.83 5.82
C LYS A 297 14.08 -4.55 5.85
N ILE A 298 13.80 -3.67 6.80
CA ILE A 298 14.55 -2.43 7.00
C ILE A 298 16.02 -2.70 7.36
N LYS A 299 16.30 -3.63 8.28
CA LYS A 299 17.67 -4.01 8.61
C LYS A 299 18.41 -4.61 7.42
N LYS A 300 17.71 -5.33 6.54
CA LYS A 300 18.30 -5.91 5.32
C LYS A 300 18.74 -4.81 4.35
N GLU A 301 17.90 -3.79 4.14
CA GLU A 301 18.16 -2.69 3.21
C GLU A 301 19.13 -1.65 3.77
N TYR A 302 18.86 -1.14 4.97
CA TYR A 302 19.57 0.00 5.57
C TYR A 302 20.69 -0.40 6.56
N GLY A 303 20.74 -1.66 6.97
CA GLY A 303 21.70 -2.18 7.94
C GLY A 303 21.33 -1.92 9.40
N PRO A 304 22.24 -2.23 10.36
CA PRO A 304 21.95 -2.17 11.80
C PRO A 304 21.71 -0.74 12.32
N TYR A 305 22.16 0.28 11.59
CA TYR A 305 22.04 1.69 11.96
C TYR A 305 20.90 2.41 11.22
N TRP A 306 19.85 1.68 10.83
CA TRP A 306 18.69 2.20 10.10
C TRP A 306 17.95 3.32 10.85
N TYR A 307 18.07 3.35 12.18
CA TYR A 307 17.44 4.35 13.05
C TYR A 307 18.14 5.71 13.04
N LEU A 308 19.35 5.82 12.49
CA LEU A 308 20.08 7.08 12.37
C LEU A 308 19.61 7.88 11.14
N ASP A 309 19.61 9.20 11.26
CA ASP A 309 19.39 10.07 10.10
C ASP A 309 20.58 9.95 9.14
N LYS A 310 20.26 9.75 7.86
CA LYS A 310 21.21 9.81 6.75
C LYS A 310 20.65 10.78 5.73
N ASN A 311 21.46 11.74 5.32
CA ASN A 311 21.04 12.75 4.37
C ASN A 311 20.70 12.11 3.00
N SER A 312 19.45 12.22 2.56
CA SER A 312 18.99 11.66 1.27
C SER A 312 19.70 12.28 0.08
N SER A 313 20.30 13.47 0.20
CA SER A 313 21.12 14.06 -0.86
C SER A 313 22.41 13.29 -1.17
N LYS A 314 22.82 12.39 -0.27
CA LYS A 314 23.99 11.52 -0.44
C LYS A 314 23.58 10.08 -0.73
N HIS A 315 22.29 9.85 -0.96
CA HIS A 315 21.77 8.54 -1.28
C HIS A 315 22.34 8.08 -2.63
N ILE A 316 22.90 6.87 -2.63
CA ILE A 316 23.35 6.17 -3.82
C ILE A 316 22.59 4.86 -3.81
N PHE A 317 21.58 4.74 -4.68
CA PHE A 317 20.63 3.61 -4.63
C PHE A 317 21.35 2.25 -4.71
N HIS A 318 22.31 2.09 -5.62
CA HIS A 318 23.06 0.85 -5.79
C HIS A 318 24.10 0.56 -4.70
N ALA A 319 24.26 1.46 -3.71
CA ALA A 319 25.10 1.23 -2.53
C ALA A 319 24.31 0.65 -1.35
N ALA A 320 23.01 0.36 -1.52
CA ALA A 320 22.22 -0.31 -0.50
C ALA A 320 22.80 -1.69 -0.16
N LYS A 321 22.68 -2.11 1.09
CA LYS A 321 23.34 -3.33 1.58
C LYS A 321 22.77 -4.63 1.00
N ASN A 322 21.55 -4.56 0.50
CA ASN A 322 20.86 -5.66 -0.14
C ASN A 322 20.86 -5.58 -1.67
N CYS A 323 21.62 -4.64 -2.24
CA CYS A 323 21.71 -4.43 -3.67
C CYS A 323 22.86 -5.26 -4.28
N VAL A 324 22.57 -5.97 -5.38
CA VAL A 324 23.57 -6.68 -6.19
C VAL A 324 23.37 -6.35 -7.67
N GLU A 325 24.42 -6.40 -8.47
CA GLU A 325 24.30 -6.27 -9.93
C GLU A 325 23.54 -7.47 -10.51
N ASN A 326 22.67 -7.22 -11.49
CA ASN A 326 21.78 -8.21 -12.11
C ASN A 326 21.91 -8.21 -13.65
N GLY A 327 23.11 -7.94 -14.15
CA GLY A 327 23.40 -7.84 -15.57
C GLY A 327 23.10 -6.45 -16.14
N ARG A 328 22.84 -6.39 -17.46
CA ARG A 328 22.77 -5.12 -18.19
C ARG A 328 21.80 -5.20 -19.36
N PHE A 329 21.01 -4.14 -19.58
CA PHE A 329 20.30 -3.92 -20.82
C PHE A 329 21.25 -3.39 -21.90
N THR A 330 21.12 -3.89 -23.13
CA THR A 330 21.88 -3.33 -24.26
C THR A 330 21.49 -1.87 -24.49
N ARG A 331 22.36 -1.14 -25.19
CA ARG A 331 22.06 0.27 -25.55
C ARG A 331 20.79 0.38 -26.38
N GLU A 332 20.50 -0.61 -27.23
CA GLU A 332 19.29 -0.67 -28.04
C GLU A 332 18.06 -0.90 -27.17
N GLN A 333 18.10 -1.87 -26.23
CA GLN A 333 17.02 -2.10 -25.27
C GLN A 333 16.74 -0.86 -24.42
N MET A 334 17.78 -0.20 -23.91
CA MET A 334 17.64 1.05 -23.15
C MET A 334 16.95 2.14 -23.97
N LYS A 335 17.25 2.25 -25.27
CA LYS A 335 16.70 3.29 -26.14
C LYS A 335 15.25 3.01 -26.56
N MET A 336 14.89 1.74 -26.74
CA MET A 336 13.64 1.34 -27.39
C MET A 336 12.57 0.88 -26.42
N GLU A 337 12.95 0.32 -25.26
CA GLU A 337 12.03 -0.44 -24.42
C GLU A 337 12.20 -0.15 -22.92
N ALA A 338 13.44 -0.23 -22.42
CA ALA A 338 13.75 -0.31 -20.99
C ALA A 338 13.99 1.04 -20.29
N TYR A 339 14.06 2.15 -21.02
CA TYR A 339 14.14 3.48 -20.41
C TYR A 339 13.37 4.50 -21.25
N ASN A 340 12.27 4.99 -20.68
CA ASN A 340 11.45 6.00 -21.32
C ASN A 340 11.24 7.17 -20.36
N GLU A 341 11.47 8.39 -20.84
CA GLU A 341 11.04 9.61 -20.17
C GLU A 341 9.93 10.27 -20.98
N TYR A 342 8.82 10.54 -20.32
CA TYR A 342 7.65 11.12 -20.95
C TYR A 342 7.55 12.59 -20.56
N LYS A 343 7.49 13.46 -21.57
CA LYS A 343 7.31 14.89 -21.34
C LYS A 343 5.94 15.13 -20.69
N ALA A 344 5.96 15.95 -19.65
CA ALA A 344 4.77 16.33 -18.90
C ALA A 344 3.82 17.19 -19.73
#